data_AF-A0A7W1FD37-F1
#
_entry.id   AF-A0A7W1FD37-F1
#
_cell.length_a   1.000
_cell.length_b   1.000
_cell.length_c   1.000
_cell.angle_alpha   90.00
_cell.angle_beta   90.00
_cell.angle_gamma   90.00
#
_symmetry.space_group_name_H-M   'P 1'
#
loop_
_entity.id
_entity.type
_entity.pdbx_description
1 polymer ?
#
loop_
_entity_poly.entity_id
_entity_poly.type
_entity_poly.pdbx_seq_one_letter_code
_entity_poly.pdbx_strand_id
1 'polypeptide(L)'
;YRYADDIRGEIRRDLNVVPKVAVGLESDLLVVPASIKAQKRRLVMTITNNSPNAVSGTARFNAPVGWTLSPNSAEFSLAKKNEKITLAFDVTIPLNAKIGDYKLTANAMIDNQTYNQQMQEIAYPHIQTHRIFSDADVSAQVLDLKVAPVRVGYIMGSGDKVPEAIQRMGLSVMMLEEKDLSTGDLSKFDTIVVGIRASQVRPDFVENNSRLLDFVKNGGTLIVQYQQQEYVSQNLPPFPAKMDMVINGTQRISNVRVVDENAPVKILQPNNPVFNFPNKITSTDFANWVQERNLYNFSEFDAKYTPLLESHDEGEPENGGGMVYAEIGRGKYVYSSYSWFRQLPRGVPGAYRIFANMLSLPKSKVK
;
A
#
# COMPACT_ATOMS: atom_id res chain seq x y z
N TYR A 1 -38.55 2.79 7.00
CA TYR A 1 -39.01 2.61 8.40
C TYR A 1 -38.73 3.88 9.21
N ARG A 2 -39.44 4.10 10.33
CA ARG A 2 -39.32 5.29 11.17
C ARG A 2 -39.14 4.88 12.64
N TYR A 3 -38.31 5.59 13.40
CA TYR A 3 -38.18 5.42 14.85
C TYR A 3 -37.80 6.76 15.51
N ALA A 4 -38.17 6.94 16.77
CA ALA A 4 -37.81 8.12 17.55
C ALA A 4 -36.47 7.89 18.26
N ASP A 5 -35.59 8.88 18.21
CA ASP A 5 -34.35 8.97 18.98
C ASP A 5 -34.45 10.19 19.90
N ASP A 6 -34.24 10.01 21.20
CA ASP A 6 -34.47 11.06 22.20
C ASP A 6 -33.62 12.32 22.00
N ILE A 7 -32.52 12.20 21.26
CA ILE A 7 -31.59 13.30 20.97
C ILE A 7 -31.83 13.87 19.57
N ARG A 8 -32.15 13.01 18.59
CA ARG A 8 -32.20 13.37 17.16
C ARG A 8 -33.62 13.51 16.58
N GLY A 9 -34.66 13.22 17.37
CA GLY A 9 -36.05 13.26 16.94
C GLY A 9 -36.43 12.07 16.04
N GLU A 10 -37.38 12.26 15.12
CA GLU A 10 -37.81 11.21 14.19
C GLU A 10 -36.72 10.92 13.15
N ILE A 11 -36.14 9.72 13.21
CA ILE A 11 -35.21 9.24 12.20
C ILE A 11 -35.98 8.40 11.17
N ARG A 12 -35.83 8.78 9.90
CA ARG A 12 -36.32 8.01 8.74
C ARG A 12 -35.17 7.26 8.11
N ARG A 13 -35.40 5.98 7.79
CA ARG A 13 -34.43 5.14 7.09
C ARG A 13 -35.10 4.31 6.02
N ASP A 14 -34.39 4.09 4.94
CA ASP A 14 -34.84 3.21 3.87
C ASP A 14 -34.82 1.75 4.30
N LEU A 15 -35.72 0.95 3.71
CA LEU A 15 -35.68 -0.49 3.83
C LEU A 15 -34.47 -0.99 3.03
N ASN A 16 -33.51 -1.59 3.72
CA ASN A 16 -32.32 -2.14 3.08
C ASN A 16 -32.48 -3.64 2.91
N VAL A 17 -32.31 -4.13 1.69
CA VAL A 17 -32.20 -5.57 1.39
C VAL A 17 -30.71 -5.93 1.43
N VAL A 18 -30.39 -6.99 2.17
CA VAL A 18 -29.01 -7.50 2.34
C VAL A 18 -28.99 -8.98 1.97
N PRO A 19 -27.84 -9.51 1.50
CA PRO A 19 -27.72 -10.93 1.21
C PRO A 19 -27.90 -11.74 2.50
N LYS A 20 -28.50 -12.94 2.41
CA LYS A 20 -28.73 -13.85 3.55
C LYS A 20 -27.47 -14.05 4.39
N VAL A 21 -26.33 -14.19 3.72
CA VAL A 21 -25.00 -14.09 4.32
C VAL A 21 -24.11 -13.14 3.52
N ALA A 22 -23.20 -12.46 4.21
CA ALA A 22 -22.11 -11.70 3.59
C ALA A 22 -20.80 -12.45 3.74
N VAL A 23 -19.96 -12.42 2.71
CA VAL A 23 -18.64 -13.08 2.66
C VAL A 23 -17.56 -12.01 2.64
N GLY A 24 -16.97 -11.74 3.81
CA GLY A 24 -15.83 -10.83 3.98
C GLY A 24 -14.50 -11.54 3.69
N LEU A 25 -13.50 -10.78 3.25
CA LEU A 25 -12.12 -11.25 3.08
C LEU A 25 -11.20 -10.49 4.02
N GLU A 26 -10.20 -11.17 4.59
CA GLU A 26 -9.13 -10.49 5.36
C GLU A 26 -8.22 -9.67 4.44
N SER A 27 -7.93 -10.21 3.25
CA SER A 27 -7.23 -9.49 2.20
C SER A 27 -7.83 -9.79 0.83
N ASP A 28 -7.95 -8.75 0.02
CA ASP A 28 -8.43 -8.74 -1.37
C ASP A 28 -7.29 -8.79 -2.41
N LEU A 29 -6.03 -8.81 -1.98
CA LEU A 29 -4.86 -8.81 -2.85
C LEU A 29 -3.76 -9.76 -2.34
N LEU A 30 -3.34 -10.67 -3.21
CA LEU A 30 -2.11 -11.44 -3.08
C LEU A 30 -1.06 -10.92 -4.08
N VAL A 31 0.18 -10.78 -3.61
CA VAL A 31 1.34 -10.61 -4.49
C VAL A 31 2.22 -11.84 -4.35
N VAL A 32 2.56 -12.42 -5.49
CA VAL A 32 3.27 -13.68 -5.60
C VAL A 32 4.48 -13.48 -6.51
N PRO A 33 5.70 -13.36 -5.95
CA PRO A 33 6.92 -13.38 -6.75
C PRO A 33 6.99 -14.66 -7.59
N ALA A 34 7.35 -14.57 -8.87
CA ALA A 34 7.56 -15.71 -9.73
C ALA A 34 8.68 -16.59 -9.15
N SER A 35 8.45 -17.91 -9.12
CA SER A 35 9.38 -18.84 -8.46
C SER A 35 9.36 -20.21 -9.12
N ILE A 36 10.53 -20.86 -9.09
CA ILE A 36 10.71 -22.26 -9.49
C ILE A 36 10.19 -23.25 -8.43
N LYS A 37 9.73 -22.75 -7.28
CA LYS A 37 9.11 -23.55 -6.21
C LYS A 37 7.64 -23.16 -6.08
N ALA A 38 6.80 -24.14 -5.78
CA ALA A 38 5.42 -23.89 -5.40
C ALA A 38 5.38 -23.03 -4.13
N GLN A 39 4.39 -22.14 -4.05
CA GLN A 39 4.24 -21.22 -2.93
C GLN A 39 2.89 -21.40 -2.29
N LYS A 40 2.86 -21.42 -0.96
CA LYS A 40 1.63 -21.41 -0.19
C LYS A 40 1.33 -19.99 0.29
N ARG A 41 0.05 -19.61 0.24
CA ARG A 41 -0.47 -18.37 0.82
C ARG A 41 -1.74 -18.67 1.59
N ARG A 42 -1.89 -18.01 2.74
CA ARG A 42 -3.10 -18.11 3.57
C ARG A 42 -4.16 -17.18 3.00
N LEU A 43 -5.38 -17.68 2.90
CA LEU A 43 -6.59 -16.95 2.59
C LEU A 43 -7.54 -17.09 3.76
N VAL A 44 -8.18 -16.00 4.15
CA VAL A 44 -9.14 -15.99 5.25
C VAL A 44 -10.40 -15.30 4.78
N MET A 45 -11.54 -15.97 4.97
CA MET A 45 -12.86 -15.43 4.73
C MET A 45 -13.69 -15.44 6.01
N THR A 46 -14.55 -14.44 6.15
CA THR A 46 -15.48 -14.32 7.27
C THR A 46 -16.90 -14.34 6.74
N ILE A 47 -17.70 -15.32 7.16
CA ILE A 47 -19.12 -15.39 6.79
C ILE A 47 -19.94 -14.77 7.91
N THR A 48 -20.78 -13.80 7.57
CA THR A 48 -21.69 -13.13 8.51
C THR A 48 -23.13 -13.49 8.18
N ASN A 49 -23.89 -13.98 9.16
CA ASN A 49 -25.32 -14.26 8.99
C ASN A 49 -26.15 -12.97 9.11
N ASN A 50 -26.82 -12.57 8.03
CA ASN A 50 -27.75 -11.42 8.06
C ASN A 50 -29.21 -11.85 8.24
N SER A 51 -29.50 -13.16 8.18
CA SER A 51 -30.83 -13.72 8.41
C SER A 51 -31.23 -13.67 9.88
N PRO A 52 -32.51 -13.50 10.22
CA PRO A 52 -33.00 -13.70 11.59
C PRO A 52 -32.90 -15.15 12.06
N ASN A 53 -32.78 -16.12 11.15
CA ASN A 53 -32.77 -17.55 11.45
C ASN A 53 -31.34 -18.13 11.40
N ALA A 54 -31.19 -19.36 11.91
CA ALA A 54 -29.97 -20.13 11.75
C ALA A 54 -29.67 -20.42 10.27
N VAL A 55 -28.39 -20.40 9.92
CA VAL A 55 -27.89 -20.64 8.57
C VAL A 55 -26.68 -21.57 8.62
N SER A 56 -26.73 -22.63 7.83
CA SER A 56 -25.62 -23.57 7.66
C SER A 56 -25.32 -23.77 6.18
N GLY A 57 -24.08 -24.11 5.87
CA GLY A 57 -23.66 -24.28 4.49
C GLY A 57 -22.19 -24.68 4.35
N THR A 58 -21.68 -24.55 3.14
CA THR A 58 -20.29 -24.86 2.80
C THR A 58 -19.62 -23.65 2.18
N ALA A 59 -18.42 -23.33 2.65
CA ALA A 59 -17.58 -22.27 2.16
C ALA A 59 -16.42 -22.81 1.33
N ARG A 60 -16.05 -22.12 0.25
CA ARG A 60 -14.88 -22.45 -0.56
C ARG A 60 -14.35 -21.24 -1.32
N PHE A 61 -13.10 -21.32 -1.76
CA PHE A 61 -12.59 -20.46 -2.81
C PHE A 61 -12.65 -21.18 -4.16
N ASN A 62 -13.02 -20.47 -5.22
CA ASN A 62 -12.76 -20.91 -6.57
C ASN A 62 -11.37 -20.38 -6.96
N ALA A 63 -10.42 -21.27 -7.22
CA ALA A 63 -9.05 -20.91 -7.59
C ALA A 63 -8.80 -21.05 -9.10
N PRO A 64 -7.79 -20.36 -9.66
CA PRO A 64 -7.36 -20.54 -11.03
C PRO A 64 -6.97 -22.00 -11.36
N VAL A 65 -7.03 -22.35 -12.64
CA VAL A 65 -6.60 -23.67 -13.11
C VAL A 65 -5.15 -23.95 -12.69
N GLY A 66 -4.93 -25.13 -12.11
CA GLY A 66 -3.63 -25.59 -11.63
C GLY A 66 -3.25 -25.11 -10.22
N TRP A 67 -4.04 -24.23 -9.60
CA TRP A 67 -3.88 -23.85 -8.20
C TRP A 67 -4.72 -24.79 -7.33
N THR A 68 -4.21 -25.16 -6.16
CA THR A 68 -4.91 -26.06 -5.25
C THR A 68 -5.21 -25.40 -3.91
N LEU A 69 -6.28 -25.83 -3.24
CA LEU A 69 -6.72 -25.30 -1.95
C LEU A 69 -6.68 -26.38 -0.88
N SER A 70 -6.39 -25.98 0.36
CA SER A 70 -6.43 -26.86 1.53
C SER A 70 -7.01 -26.11 2.74
N PRO A 71 -8.18 -26.50 3.25
CA PRO A 71 -9.09 -27.49 2.67
C PRO A 71 -9.68 -27.00 1.33
N ASN A 72 -10.26 -27.89 0.52
CA ASN A 72 -10.98 -27.46 -0.70
C ASN A 72 -12.33 -26.79 -0.38
N SER A 73 -12.90 -27.10 0.79
CA SER A 73 -14.14 -26.53 1.31
C SER A 73 -14.19 -26.69 2.83
N ALA A 74 -14.96 -25.84 3.51
CA ALA A 74 -15.21 -25.92 4.95
C ALA A 74 -16.70 -25.76 5.23
N GLU A 75 -17.26 -26.59 6.10
CA GLU A 75 -18.64 -26.44 6.57
C GLU A 75 -18.72 -25.31 7.60
N PHE A 76 -19.88 -24.66 7.66
CA PHE A 76 -20.19 -23.69 8.70
C PHE A 76 -21.64 -23.77 9.15
N SER A 77 -21.88 -23.32 10.38
CA SER A 77 -23.20 -23.17 10.99
C SER A 77 -23.19 -21.91 11.85
N LEU A 78 -24.20 -21.07 11.68
CA LEU A 78 -24.38 -19.80 12.38
C LEU A 78 -25.79 -19.79 12.95
N ALA A 79 -25.92 -19.77 14.27
CA ALA A 79 -27.21 -19.93 14.96
C ALA A 79 -28.07 -18.65 14.94
N LYS A 80 -27.44 -17.47 14.96
CA LYS A 80 -28.15 -16.20 15.15
C LYS A 80 -27.76 -15.14 14.12
N LYS A 81 -28.63 -14.14 13.97
CA LYS A 81 -28.32 -12.92 13.21
C LYS A 81 -27.06 -12.24 13.74
N ASN A 82 -26.24 -11.73 12.83
CA ASN A 82 -24.95 -11.08 13.06
C ASN A 82 -23.85 -12.00 13.59
N GLU A 83 -24.12 -13.30 13.77
CA GLU A 83 -23.08 -14.26 14.10
C GLU A 83 -22.11 -14.39 12.93
N LYS A 84 -20.83 -14.59 13.26
CA LYS A 84 -19.74 -14.66 12.31
C LYS A 84 -18.91 -15.90 12.56
N ILE A 85 -18.41 -16.48 11.48
CA ILE A 85 -17.39 -17.51 11.51
C ILE A 85 -16.25 -17.12 10.57
N THR A 86 -15.03 -17.36 11.03
CA THR A 86 -13.82 -17.14 10.23
C THR A 86 -13.30 -18.48 9.78
N LEU A 87 -13.10 -18.63 8.47
CA LEU A 87 -12.65 -19.84 7.83
C LEU A 87 -11.38 -19.54 7.05
N ALA A 88 -10.42 -20.45 7.12
CA ALA A 88 -9.09 -20.19 6.62
C ALA A 88 -8.60 -21.35 5.75
N PHE A 89 -8.00 -20.97 4.62
CA PHE A 89 -7.66 -21.83 3.49
C PHE A 89 -6.21 -21.55 3.08
N ASP A 90 -5.46 -22.58 2.73
CA ASP A 90 -4.15 -22.42 2.11
C ASP A 90 -4.30 -22.62 0.61
N VAL A 91 -3.96 -21.59 -0.18
CA VAL A 91 -3.81 -21.73 -1.63
C VAL A 91 -2.37 -22.06 -1.96
N THR A 92 -2.18 -23.10 -2.77
CA THR A 92 -0.87 -23.46 -3.33
C THR A 92 -0.82 -22.97 -4.77
N ILE A 93 0.02 -21.96 -5.01
CA ILE A 93 0.39 -21.49 -6.33
C ILE A 93 1.45 -22.45 -6.90
N PRO A 94 1.25 -23.00 -8.11
CA PRO A 94 2.19 -23.95 -8.70
C PRO A 94 3.54 -23.29 -8.96
N LEU A 95 4.61 -24.10 -8.98
CA LEU A 95 5.90 -23.65 -9.47
C LEU A 95 5.77 -23.15 -10.92
N ASN A 96 6.58 -22.16 -11.30
CA ASN A 96 6.58 -21.57 -12.63
C ASN A 96 5.18 -21.07 -13.07
N ALA A 97 4.34 -20.65 -12.12
CA ALA A 97 3.11 -19.94 -12.44
C ALA A 97 3.42 -18.77 -13.38
N LYS A 98 2.65 -18.62 -14.46
CA LYS A 98 2.87 -17.56 -15.45
C LYS A 98 2.66 -16.21 -14.78
N ILE A 99 3.51 -15.24 -15.12
CA ILE A 99 3.31 -13.85 -14.73
C ILE A 99 1.97 -13.36 -15.26
N GLY A 100 1.22 -12.63 -14.44
CA GLY A 100 -0.07 -12.07 -14.80
C GLY A 100 -1.06 -11.97 -13.64
N ASP A 101 -2.26 -11.56 -14.00
CA ASP A 101 -3.39 -11.35 -13.10
C ASP A 101 -4.22 -12.63 -12.96
N TYR A 102 -4.53 -12.98 -11.72
CA TYR A 102 -5.39 -14.11 -11.38
C TYR A 102 -6.46 -13.66 -10.40
N LYS A 103 -7.56 -14.42 -10.35
CA LYS A 103 -8.71 -14.12 -9.51
C LYS A 103 -9.10 -15.37 -8.71
N LEU A 104 -9.31 -15.20 -7.42
CA LEU A 104 -9.94 -16.19 -6.56
C LEU A 104 -11.24 -15.63 -6.00
N THR A 105 -12.33 -16.38 -6.11
CA THR A 105 -13.64 -15.92 -5.63
C THR A 105 -14.05 -16.74 -4.41
N ALA A 106 -14.32 -16.07 -3.29
CA ALA A 106 -14.88 -16.69 -2.10
C ALA A 106 -16.38 -16.91 -2.27
N ASN A 107 -16.84 -18.10 -1.93
CA ASN A 107 -18.22 -18.51 -2.09
C ASN A 107 -18.70 -19.20 -0.81
N ALA A 108 -19.87 -18.80 -0.32
CA ALA A 108 -20.66 -19.53 0.66
C ALA A 108 -21.89 -20.11 -0.03
N MET A 109 -22.07 -21.42 0.04
CA MET A 109 -23.19 -22.14 -0.57
C MET A 109 -24.17 -22.57 0.52
N ILE A 110 -25.42 -22.14 0.38
CA ILE A 110 -26.53 -22.42 1.32
C ILE A 110 -27.75 -22.78 0.48
N ASP A 111 -28.37 -23.92 0.72
CA ASP A 111 -29.61 -24.35 0.03
C ASP A 111 -29.50 -24.24 -1.51
N ASN A 112 -28.38 -24.69 -2.10
CA ASN A 112 -28.02 -24.55 -3.52
C ASN A 112 -27.88 -23.12 -4.07
N GLN A 113 -27.91 -22.10 -3.22
CA GLN A 113 -27.64 -20.71 -3.59
C GLN A 113 -26.21 -20.34 -3.21
N THR A 114 -25.53 -19.62 -4.10
CA THR A 114 -24.17 -19.13 -3.87
C THR A 114 -24.20 -17.67 -3.45
N TYR A 115 -23.48 -17.35 -2.38
CA TYR A 115 -23.26 -16.03 -1.85
C TYR A 115 -21.78 -15.70 -1.97
N ASN A 116 -21.46 -14.62 -2.67
CA ASN A 116 -20.09 -14.20 -2.98
C ASN A 116 -19.93 -12.68 -2.85
N GLN A 117 -20.78 -12.03 -2.06
CA GLN A 117 -20.74 -10.58 -1.85
C GLN A 117 -20.17 -10.23 -0.49
N GLN A 118 -19.19 -9.34 -0.49
CA GLN A 118 -18.81 -8.55 0.66
C GLN A 118 -19.89 -7.51 0.95
N MET A 119 -20.00 -7.13 2.22
CA MET A 119 -20.88 -6.05 2.65
C MET A 119 -20.12 -5.16 3.61
N GLN A 120 -19.77 -3.95 3.16
CA GLN A 120 -19.18 -2.92 4.00
C GLN A 120 -20.29 -2.00 4.51
N GLU A 121 -20.44 -1.91 5.82
CA GLU A 121 -21.36 -0.97 6.45
C GLU A 121 -20.65 0.33 6.81
N ILE A 122 -21.24 1.47 6.43
CA ILE A 122 -20.80 2.81 6.79
C ILE A 122 -21.90 3.42 7.64
N ALA A 123 -21.68 3.50 8.96
CA ALA A 123 -22.67 3.97 9.91
C ALA A 123 -22.02 4.87 10.96
N TYR A 124 -22.13 6.20 10.77
CA TYR A 124 -21.74 7.19 11.78
C TYR A 124 -22.98 7.86 12.38
N PRO A 125 -22.90 8.42 13.61
CA PRO A 125 -24.03 9.06 14.26
C PRO A 125 -24.70 10.19 13.45
N HIS A 126 -23.95 10.83 12.56
CA HIS A 126 -24.37 11.99 11.78
C HIS A 126 -24.72 11.69 10.31
N ILE A 127 -24.70 10.42 9.88
CA ILE A 127 -25.11 10.02 8.53
C ILE A 127 -26.11 8.87 8.57
N GLN A 128 -26.79 8.61 7.45
CA GLN A 128 -27.57 7.39 7.29
C GLN A 128 -26.63 6.18 7.15
N THR A 129 -27.09 5.00 7.58
CA THR A 129 -26.34 3.77 7.35
C THR A 129 -26.31 3.45 5.86
N HIS A 130 -25.14 3.51 5.24
CA HIS A 130 -24.90 3.07 3.88
C HIS A 130 -24.27 1.69 3.87
N ARG A 131 -24.57 0.90 2.83
CA ARG A 131 -23.94 -0.39 2.59
C ARG A 131 -23.37 -0.41 1.19
N ILE A 132 -22.11 -0.79 1.09
CA ILE A 132 -21.42 -1.01 -0.19
C ILE A 132 -21.25 -2.51 -0.34
N PHE A 133 -21.66 -3.02 -1.50
CA PHE A 133 -21.51 -4.41 -1.87
C PHE A 133 -20.44 -4.51 -2.96
N SER A 134 -19.57 -5.48 -2.81
CA SER A 134 -18.53 -5.83 -3.78
C SER A 134 -18.40 -7.34 -3.84
N ASP A 135 -17.88 -7.84 -4.95
CA ASP A 135 -17.59 -9.27 -5.05
C ASP A 135 -16.49 -9.65 -4.04
N ALA A 136 -16.64 -10.84 -3.44
CA ALA A 136 -15.70 -11.42 -2.48
C ALA A 136 -14.52 -12.04 -3.22
N ASP A 137 -13.80 -11.20 -3.95
CA ASP A 137 -12.69 -11.60 -4.81
C ASP A 137 -11.34 -11.21 -4.23
N VAL A 138 -10.40 -12.14 -4.35
CA VAL A 138 -8.98 -11.92 -4.11
C VAL A 138 -8.31 -11.80 -5.47
N SER A 139 -7.77 -10.63 -5.77
CA SER A 139 -6.86 -10.45 -6.90
C SER A 139 -5.51 -11.05 -6.54
N ALA A 140 -4.93 -11.88 -7.40
CA ALA A 140 -3.61 -12.45 -7.19
C ALA A 140 -2.68 -12.06 -8.34
N GLN A 141 -1.62 -11.34 -7.99
CA GLN A 141 -0.63 -10.78 -8.89
C GLN A 141 0.62 -11.66 -8.89
N VAL A 142 0.83 -12.45 -9.95
CA VAL A 142 2.09 -13.20 -10.12
C VAL A 142 3.06 -12.32 -10.88
N LEU A 143 4.16 -11.90 -10.21
CA LEU A 143 5.05 -10.87 -10.71
C LEU A 143 6.49 -11.40 -10.88
N ASP A 144 7.20 -11.00 -11.93
CA ASP A 144 8.67 -11.03 -11.87
C ASP A 144 9.10 -9.98 -10.84
N LEU A 145 9.37 -10.41 -9.62
CA LEU A 145 9.64 -9.55 -8.49
C LEU A 145 10.75 -10.15 -7.66
N LYS A 146 11.85 -9.43 -7.56
CA LYS A 146 12.96 -9.75 -6.67
C LYS A 146 13.03 -8.71 -5.58
N VAL A 147 13.44 -9.15 -4.40
CA VAL A 147 13.70 -8.26 -3.26
C VAL A 147 14.90 -8.82 -2.51
N ALA A 148 15.85 -7.95 -2.13
CA ALA A 148 17.00 -8.37 -1.33
C ALA A 148 16.54 -8.65 0.12
N PRO A 149 17.16 -9.59 0.83
CA PRO A 149 16.84 -9.82 2.24
C PRO A 149 17.35 -8.65 3.09
N VAL A 150 16.44 -7.79 3.51
CA VAL A 150 16.70 -6.58 4.31
C VAL A 150 15.78 -6.53 5.53
N ARG A 151 16.29 -5.98 6.63
CA ARG A 151 15.49 -5.66 7.82
C ARG A 151 14.88 -4.28 7.64
N VAL A 152 13.55 -4.19 7.62
CA VAL A 152 12.82 -2.94 7.36
C VAL A 152 12.20 -2.41 8.65
N GLY A 153 12.54 -1.17 9.01
CA GLY A 153 11.80 -0.37 9.99
C GLY A 153 10.79 0.54 9.27
N TYR A 154 9.61 0.76 9.85
CA TYR A 154 8.58 1.61 9.25
C TYR A 154 7.99 2.61 10.26
N ILE A 155 8.04 3.89 9.93
CA ILE A 155 7.39 4.96 10.69
C ILE A 155 6.02 5.21 10.08
N MET A 156 4.96 4.77 10.78
CA MET A 156 3.59 4.85 10.25
C MET A 156 3.14 6.29 10.00
N GLY A 157 2.63 6.52 8.78
CA GLY A 157 1.96 7.74 8.37
C GLY A 157 0.43 7.62 8.40
N SER A 158 -0.29 8.67 8.02
CA SER A 158 -1.76 8.66 8.10
C SER A 158 -2.40 7.83 6.97
N GLY A 159 -3.15 6.79 7.32
CA GLY A 159 -3.91 5.96 6.37
C GLY A 159 -3.04 5.13 5.42
N ASP A 160 -1.80 4.87 5.81
CA ASP A 160 -0.80 4.20 4.98
C ASP A 160 -1.00 2.67 4.96
N LYS A 161 -0.89 2.06 3.77
CA LYS A 161 -0.99 0.60 3.53
C LYS A 161 0.27 0.01 2.90
N VAL A 162 1.35 0.78 2.84
CA VAL A 162 2.64 0.34 2.31
C VAL A 162 3.31 -0.75 3.18
N PRO A 163 3.21 -0.76 4.53
CA PRO A 163 3.75 -1.86 5.34
C PRO A 163 3.25 -3.24 4.91
N GLU A 164 1.95 -3.37 4.64
CA GLU A 164 1.32 -4.60 4.16
C GLU A 164 1.84 -4.98 2.78
N ALA A 165 2.10 -4.00 1.90
CA ALA A 165 2.71 -4.25 0.60
C ALA A 165 4.15 -4.79 0.73
N ILE A 166 4.95 -4.24 1.66
CA ILE A 166 6.30 -4.75 1.94
C ILE A 166 6.25 -6.20 2.46
N GLN A 167 5.30 -6.50 3.36
CA GLN A 167 5.07 -7.87 3.84
C GLN A 167 4.69 -8.82 2.71
N ARG A 168 3.85 -8.39 1.77
CA ARG A 168 3.46 -9.16 0.57
C ARG A 168 4.64 -9.47 -0.36
N MET A 169 5.71 -8.65 -0.34
CA MET A 169 6.97 -8.96 -1.05
C MET A 169 7.80 -10.06 -0.36
N GLY A 170 7.43 -10.47 0.85
CA GLY A 170 8.14 -11.48 1.64
C GLY A 170 9.16 -10.91 2.63
N LEU A 171 9.12 -9.61 2.91
CA LEU A 171 9.96 -8.97 3.91
C LEU A 171 9.25 -8.82 5.26
N SER A 172 10.00 -8.94 6.35
CA SER A 172 9.51 -8.56 7.68
C SER A 172 9.58 -7.04 7.85
N VAL A 173 8.52 -6.44 8.39
CA VAL A 173 8.46 -5.01 8.72
C VAL A 173 8.28 -4.85 10.22
N MET A 174 9.15 -4.07 10.86
CA MET A 174 8.97 -3.63 12.24
C MET A 174 8.42 -2.21 12.25
N MET A 175 7.25 -2.02 12.84
CA MET A 175 6.71 -0.69 13.08
C MET A 175 7.55 0.01 14.16
N LEU A 176 8.03 1.23 13.87
CA LEU A 176 8.83 2.02 14.79
C LEU A 176 7.93 2.92 15.63
N GLU A 177 7.97 2.70 16.93
CA GLU A 177 7.29 3.51 17.93
C GLU A 177 8.21 4.62 18.45
N GLU A 178 7.64 5.54 19.24
CA GLU A 178 8.36 6.68 19.83
C GLU A 178 9.64 6.26 20.56
N LYS A 179 9.60 5.16 21.32
CA LYS A 179 10.77 4.68 22.08
C LYS A 179 11.89 4.19 21.15
N ASP A 180 11.54 3.53 20.04
CA ASP A 180 12.54 3.14 19.04
C ASP A 180 13.21 4.38 18.43
N LEU A 181 12.40 5.39 18.10
CA LEU A 181 12.87 6.63 17.48
C LEU A 181 13.63 7.56 18.42
N SER A 182 13.35 7.54 19.73
CA SER A 182 14.04 8.39 20.71
C SER A 182 15.31 7.78 21.28
N THR A 183 15.29 6.47 21.59
CA THR A 183 16.40 5.80 22.30
C THR A 183 16.78 4.44 21.74
N GLY A 184 15.97 3.85 20.86
CA GLY A 184 16.24 2.54 20.29
C GLY A 184 17.46 2.49 19.37
N ASP A 185 18.04 1.30 19.23
CA ASP A 185 19.12 1.04 18.28
C ASP A 185 18.57 0.91 16.85
N LEU A 186 18.80 1.94 16.03
CA LEU A 186 18.37 1.98 14.63
C LEU A 186 19.30 1.16 13.70
N SER A 187 20.50 0.78 14.15
CA SER A 187 21.45 -0.03 13.35
C SER A 187 20.97 -1.47 13.13
N LYS A 188 19.93 -1.89 13.87
CA LYS A 188 19.22 -3.15 13.65
C LYS A 188 18.43 -3.18 12.34
N PHE A 189 18.33 -2.08 11.61
CA PHE A 189 17.67 -2.01 10.30
C PHE A 189 18.68 -1.82 9.17
N ASP A 190 18.37 -2.37 7.99
CA ASP A 190 19.10 -2.04 6.76
C ASP A 190 18.42 -0.83 6.09
N THR A 191 17.09 -0.80 6.11
CA THR A 191 16.26 0.27 5.52
C THR A 191 15.21 0.74 6.52
N ILE A 192 15.04 2.05 6.68
CA ILE A 192 13.92 2.66 7.38
C ILE A 192 13.06 3.41 6.36
N VAL A 193 11.75 3.19 6.43
CA VAL A 193 10.77 3.89 5.59
C VAL A 193 9.94 4.82 6.46
N VAL A 194 9.87 6.09 6.07
CA VAL A 194 8.94 7.06 6.62
C VAL A 194 7.67 7.05 5.76
N GLY A 195 6.55 6.70 6.37
CA GLY A 195 5.25 6.63 5.74
C GLY A 195 4.69 7.98 5.34
N ILE A 196 3.62 7.97 4.55
CA ILE A 196 3.04 9.18 3.97
C ILE A 196 2.58 10.18 5.04
N ARG A 197 2.91 11.46 4.87
CA ARG A 197 2.52 12.55 5.78
C ARG A 197 2.87 12.31 7.26
N ALA A 198 3.86 11.46 7.55
CA ALA A 198 4.32 11.21 8.92
C ALA A 198 4.75 12.50 9.63
N SER A 199 5.32 13.49 8.93
CA SER A 199 5.68 14.79 9.50
C SER A 199 4.51 15.56 10.12
N GLN A 200 3.27 15.23 9.76
CA GLN A 200 2.06 15.89 10.29
C GLN A 200 1.50 15.19 11.53
N VAL A 201 1.72 13.88 11.65
CA VAL A 201 1.02 13.03 12.62
C VAL A 201 1.96 12.33 13.60
N ARG A 202 3.28 12.45 13.41
CA ARG A 202 4.32 11.83 14.25
C ARG A 202 5.29 12.88 14.77
N PRO A 203 4.97 13.58 15.88
CA PRO A 203 5.90 14.50 16.52
C PRO A 203 7.23 13.82 16.90
N ASP A 204 7.17 12.57 17.33
CA ASP A 204 8.33 11.75 17.66
C ASP A 204 9.25 11.48 16.47
N PHE A 205 8.72 11.41 15.24
CA PHE A 205 9.54 11.38 14.02
C PHE A 205 10.24 12.72 13.79
N VAL A 206 9.51 13.83 13.89
CA VAL A 206 10.03 15.19 13.70
C VAL A 206 11.17 15.46 14.69
N GLU A 207 10.94 15.23 15.97
CA GLU A 207 11.89 15.49 17.06
C GLU A 207 13.16 14.65 16.94
N ASN A 208 13.05 13.41 16.44
CA ASN A 208 14.17 12.47 16.36
C ASN A 208 14.76 12.32 14.94
N ASN A 209 14.41 13.19 14.00
CA ASN A 209 14.88 13.11 12.62
C ASN A 209 16.41 13.15 12.51
N SER A 210 17.10 13.85 13.41
CA SER A 210 18.57 13.86 13.47
C SER A 210 19.16 12.44 13.64
N ARG A 211 18.55 11.60 14.47
CA ARG A 211 18.97 10.20 14.66
C ARG A 211 18.76 9.36 13.39
N LEU A 212 17.71 9.64 12.62
CA LEU A 212 17.48 8.99 11.33
C LEU A 212 18.54 9.40 10.30
N LEU A 213 18.92 10.68 10.27
CA LEU A 213 20.00 11.15 9.41
C LEU A 213 21.37 10.54 9.82
N ASP A 214 21.62 10.37 11.12
CA ASP A 214 22.81 9.68 11.60
C ASP A 214 22.79 8.17 11.26
N PHE A 215 21.62 7.53 11.29
CA PHE A 215 21.44 6.17 10.76
C PHE A 215 21.85 6.09 9.28
N VAL A 216 21.45 7.06 8.44
CA VAL A 216 21.89 7.12 7.05
C VAL A 216 23.40 7.31 6.95
N LYS A 217 23.98 8.31 7.64
CA LYS A 217 25.44 8.53 7.65
C LYS A 217 26.23 7.26 7.97
N ASN A 218 25.68 6.42 8.85
CA ASN A 218 26.29 5.17 9.31
C ASN A 218 26.06 3.96 8.39
N GLY A 219 25.43 4.12 7.22
CA GLY A 219 25.26 3.06 6.22
C GLY A 219 23.83 2.59 6.02
N GLY A 220 22.88 3.13 6.79
CA GLY A 220 21.46 2.85 6.62
C GLY A 220 20.88 3.45 5.33
N THR A 221 19.77 2.89 4.85
CA THR A 221 18.95 3.53 3.82
C THR A 221 17.69 4.15 4.43
N LEU A 222 17.45 5.43 4.21
CA LEU A 222 16.20 6.11 4.62
C LEU A 222 15.37 6.46 3.38
N ILE A 223 14.14 5.95 3.33
CA ILE A 223 13.16 6.29 2.29
C ILE A 223 12.09 7.17 2.94
N VAL A 224 11.92 8.40 2.46
CA VAL A 224 10.90 9.34 2.93
C VAL A 224 9.83 9.49 1.87
N GLN A 225 8.61 9.04 2.19
CA GLN A 225 7.49 9.06 1.25
C GLN A 225 6.62 10.29 1.46
N TYR A 226 6.23 10.95 0.37
CA TYR A 226 5.00 11.74 0.27
C TYR A 226 4.69 12.61 1.50
N GLN A 227 5.59 13.55 1.80
CA GLN A 227 5.41 14.50 2.91
C GLN A 227 4.92 15.85 2.36
N GLN A 228 4.11 16.56 3.14
CA GLN A 228 3.64 17.90 2.78
C GLN A 228 4.71 18.97 3.09
N GLN A 229 4.41 20.22 2.75
CA GLN A 229 5.30 21.38 2.89
C GLN A 229 5.94 21.52 4.28
N GLU A 230 5.26 21.08 5.35
CA GLU A 230 5.82 21.16 6.69
C GLU A 230 7.08 20.30 6.87
N TYR A 231 7.30 19.29 6.03
CA TYR A 231 8.53 18.52 6.03
C TYR A 231 9.75 19.40 5.76
N VAL A 232 9.64 20.25 4.73
CA VAL A 232 10.69 21.18 4.36
C VAL A 232 10.75 22.36 5.33
N SER A 233 9.61 22.93 5.73
CA SER A 233 9.61 24.10 6.64
C SER A 233 10.13 23.78 8.04
N GLN A 234 10.08 22.52 8.46
CA GLN A 234 10.69 22.02 9.71
C GLN A 234 12.15 21.58 9.54
N ASN A 235 12.76 21.83 8.37
CA ASN A 235 14.15 21.49 8.07
C ASN A 235 14.50 20.01 8.29
N LEU A 236 13.57 19.12 7.93
CA LEU A 236 13.74 17.67 8.05
C LEU A 236 14.56 17.01 6.92
N PRO A 237 14.59 17.52 5.67
CA PRO A 237 15.49 16.99 4.65
C PRO A 237 16.98 17.14 5.08
N PRO A 238 17.87 16.23 4.66
CA PRO A 238 19.30 16.30 5.01
C PRO A 238 20.06 17.48 4.39
N PHE A 239 19.57 18.00 3.26
CA PHE A 239 20.12 19.16 2.56
C PHE A 239 18.98 20.11 2.16
N PRO A 240 19.27 21.41 1.93
CA PRO A 240 18.26 22.38 1.57
C PRO A 240 17.36 21.94 0.41
N ALA A 241 16.06 22.16 0.56
CA ALA A 241 15.04 21.94 -0.47
C ALA A 241 13.93 22.96 -0.31
N LYS A 242 13.10 23.12 -1.33
CA LYS A 242 11.86 23.90 -1.31
C LYS A 242 10.70 23.06 -1.83
N MET A 243 9.51 23.36 -1.33
CA MET A 243 8.24 22.88 -1.86
C MET A 243 7.37 24.10 -2.09
N ASP A 244 7.51 24.71 -3.26
CA ASP A 244 6.76 25.91 -3.57
C ASP A 244 5.30 25.59 -3.87
N MET A 245 4.44 26.52 -3.47
CA MET A 245 3.04 26.51 -3.83
C MET A 245 2.88 26.93 -5.30
N VAL A 246 2.06 26.19 -6.04
CA VAL A 246 1.58 26.60 -7.35
C VAL A 246 0.49 27.65 -7.17
N ILE A 247 0.75 28.85 -7.71
CA ILE A 247 -0.12 30.01 -7.62
C ILE A 247 -0.57 30.38 -9.05
N ASN A 248 -1.87 30.61 -9.24
CA ASN A 248 -2.40 31.22 -10.46
C ASN A 248 -3.13 32.52 -10.10
N GLY A 249 -2.57 33.64 -10.54
CA GLY A 249 -3.00 34.96 -10.09
C GLY A 249 -2.80 35.12 -8.57
N THR A 250 -3.89 35.33 -7.84
CA THR A 250 -3.90 35.42 -6.37
C THR A 250 -4.32 34.12 -5.68
N GLN A 251 -4.74 33.11 -6.44
CA GLN A 251 -5.25 31.86 -5.89
C GLN A 251 -4.11 30.86 -5.67
N ARG A 252 -4.01 30.35 -4.45
CA ARG A 252 -3.20 29.17 -4.13
C ARG A 252 -3.93 27.94 -4.67
N ILE A 253 -3.36 27.29 -5.69
CA ILE A 253 -3.98 26.13 -6.34
C ILE A 253 -3.52 24.84 -5.66
N SER A 254 -2.20 24.64 -5.54
CA SER A 254 -1.65 23.39 -5.05
C SER A 254 -0.17 23.50 -4.70
N ASN A 255 0.50 22.36 -4.51
CA ASN A 255 1.95 22.22 -4.56
C ASN A 255 2.35 21.72 -5.94
N VAL A 256 3.65 21.73 -6.25
CA VAL A 256 4.16 21.13 -7.49
C VAL A 256 3.84 19.62 -7.52
N ARG A 257 3.27 19.14 -8.63
CA ARG A 257 2.60 17.84 -8.73
C ARG A 257 2.46 17.34 -10.17
N VAL A 258 2.01 16.10 -10.31
CA VAL A 258 1.56 15.48 -11.57
C VAL A 258 0.33 14.64 -11.28
N VAL A 259 -0.84 15.14 -11.65
CA VAL A 259 -2.13 14.50 -11.32
C VAL A 259 -2.65 13.58 -12.42
N ASP A 260 -2.15 13.69 -13.65
CA ASP A 260 -2.49 12.72 -14.71
C ASP A 260 -1.75 11.39 -14.44
N GLU A 261 -2.49 10.33 -14.11
CA GLU A 261 -1.92 9.00 -13.90
C GLU A 261 -1.25 8.39 -15.14
N ASN A 262 -1.53 8.92 -16.34
CA ASN A 262 -0.94 8.49 -17.60
C ASN A 262 0.24 9.36 -18.05
N ALA A 263 0.55 10.44 -17.32
CA ALA A 263 1.69 11.30 -17.63
C ALA A 263 2.97 10.46 -17.81
N PRO A 264 3.76 10.69 -18.88
CA PRO A 264 5.02 9.98 -19.09
C PRO A 264 5.97 10.17 -17.92
N VAL A 265 6.71 9.11 -17.59
CA VAL A 265 7.77 9.16 -16.59
C VAL A 265 9.11 8.88 -17.27
N LYS A 266 10.00 9.86 -17.23
CA LYS A 266 11.35 9.80 -17.78
C LYS A 266 12.34 9.40 -16.70
N ILE A 267 13.12 8.34 -16.94
CA ILE A 267 14.21 7.94 -16.07
C ILE A 267 15.43 8.81 -16.37
N LEU A 268 15.82 9.66 -15.42
CA LEU A 268 16.94 10.59 -15.56
C LEU A 268 18.29 9.93 -15.31
N GLN A 269 18.32 8.94 -14.41
CA GLN A 269 19.56 8.27 -13.98
C GLN A 269 19.48 6.76 -14.26
N PRO A 270 19.52 6.32 -15.53
CA PRO A 270 19.23 4.94 -15.94
C PRO A 270 20.19 3.89 -15.36
N ASN A 271 21.35 4.31 -14.84
CA ASN A 271 22.35 3.45 -14.19
C ASN A 271 22.22 3.43 -12.65
N ASN A 272 21.36 4.26 -12.07
CA ASN A 272 21.19 4.29 -10.61
C ASN A 272 20.67 2.92 -10.11
N PRO A 273 21.15 2.42 -8.95
CA PRO A 273 20.69 1.16 -8.39
C PRO A 273 19.17 1.04 -8.19
N VAL A 274 18.46 2.14 -7.94
CA VAL A 274 16.98 2.17 -7.86
C VAL A 274 16.32 1.58 -9.10
N PHE A 275 16.95 1.68 -10.28
CA PHE A 275 16.40 1.16 -11.53
C PHE A 275 17.04 -0.14 -12.01
N ASN A 276 18.02 -0.68 -11.28
CA ASN A 276 18.82 -1.80 -11.76
C ASN A 276 19.03 -2.92 -10.74
N PHE A 277 18.62 -2.75 -9.47
CA PHE A 277 18.82 -3.76 -8.45
C PHE A 277 17.68 -3.83 -7.43
N PRO A 278 17.14 -5.05 -7.14
CA PRO A 278 17.42 -6.32 -7.82
C PRO A 278 16.64 -6.49 -9.13
N ASN A 279 15.68 -5.59 -9.42
CA ASN A 279 14.88 -5.60 -10.65
C ASN A 279 15.43 -4.58 -11.65
N LYS A 280 15.42 -4.92 -12.94
CA LYS A 280 15.65 -3.94 -14.01
C LYS A 280 14.34 -3.21 -14.28
N ILE A 281 14.33 -1.91 -14.06
CA ILE A 281 13.17 -1.03 -14.26
C ILE A 281 13.28 -0.39 -15.64
N THR A 282 12.14 -0.29 -16.31
CA THR A 282 11.98 0.35 -17.61
C THR A 282 10.73 1.23 -17.59
N SER A 283 10.43 1.91 -18.70
CA SER A 283 9.22 2.73 -18.83
C SER A 283 7.93 1.93 -18.60
N THR A 284 7.92 0.62 -18.87
CA THR A 284 6.72 -0.23 -18.66
C THR A 284 6.36 -0.39 -17.18
N ASP A 285 7.30 -0.21 -16.26
CA ASP A 285 7.03 -0.25 -14.82
C ASP A 285 6.23 0.98 -14.32
N PHE A 286 6.00 1.97 -15.19
CA PHE A 286 5.14 3.12 -14.92
C PHE A 286 3.75 3.00 -15.59
N ALA A 287 3.40 1.85 -16.16
CA ALA A 287 2.07 1.63 -16.73
C ALA A 287 1.00 1.32 -15.66
N ASN A 288 -0.28 1.55 -15.99
CA ASN A 288 -1.46 1.16 -15.19
C ASN A 288 -1.50 1.77 -13.77
N TRP A 289 -0.94 2.96 -13.61
CA TRP A 289 -1.11 3.70 -12.36
C TRP A 289 -2.56 4.16 -12.24
N VAL A 290 -3.01 4.30 -11.00
CA VAL A 290 -4.34 4.84 -10.69
C VAL A 290 -4.20 6.23 -10.10
N GLN A 291 -5.16 7.09 -10.46
CA GLN A 291 -5.44 8.39 -9.85
C GLN A 291 -4.41 9.51 -10.06
N GLU A 292 -3.12 9.32 -9.74
CA GLU A 292 -2.09 10.37 -9.88
C GLU A 292 -0.67 9.78 -9.86
N ARG A 293 0.31 10.51 -10.41
CA ARG A 293 1.73 10.15 -10.33
C ARG A 293 2.36 10.56 -9.02
N ASN A 294 2.34 11.86 -8.72
CA ASN A 294 3.05 12.40 -7.57
C ASN A 294 2.44 13.74 -7.11
N LEU A 295 2.71 14.07 -5.85
CA LEU A 295 2.26 15.32 -5.22
C LEU A 295 3.29 15.73 -4.18
N TYR A 296 3.50 17.04 -3.99
CA TYR A 296 4.48 17.59 -3.04
C TYR A 296 5.93 17.45 -3.50
N ASN A 297 6.17 17.63 -4.80
CA ASN A 297 7.52 17.53 -5.35
C ASN A 297 8.40 18.66 -4.81
N PHE A 298 9.71 18.39 -4.66
CA PHE A 298 10.64 19.49 -4.42
C PHE A 298 10.67 20.40 -5.66
N SER A 299 10.44 21.70 -5.46
CA SER A 299 10.52 22.71 -6.53
C SER A 299 11.97 23.13 -6.78
N GLU A 300 12.76 23.22 -5.71
CA GLU A 300 14.20 23.46 -5.73
C GLU A 300 14.86 22.52 -4.70
N PHE A 301 16.11 22.14 -4.95
CA PHE A 301 16.86 21.29 -4.04
C PHE A 301 18.38 21.44 -4.26
N ASP A 302 19.14 21.23 -3.19
CA ASP A 302 20.60 21.29 -3.18
C ASP A 302 21.21 20.31 -4.19
N ALA A 303 22.35 20.66 -4.79
CA ALA A 303 23.03 19.85 -5.80
C ALA A 303 23.50 18.46 -5.30
N LYS A 304 23.50 18.23 -3.98
CA LYS A 304 23.75 16.91 -3.38
C LYS A 304 22.61 15.91 -3.63
N TYR A 305 21.42 16.40 -3.98
CA TYR A 305 20.34 15.55 -4.46
C TYR A 305 20.51 15.27 -5.95
N THR A 306 20.47 13.99 -6.29
CA THR A 306 20.39 13.50 -7.66
C THR A 306 18.93 13.23 -8.00
N PRO A 307 18.29 13.99 -8.93
CA PRO A 307 16.95 13.69 -9.38
C PRO A 307 16.94 12.39 -10.21
N LEU A 308 15.99 11.50 -9.91
CA LEU A 308 15.94 10.16 -10.50
C LEU A 308 14.89 10.04 -11.61
N LEU A 309 13.77 10.73 -11.46
CA LEU A 309 12.63 10.69 -12.37
C LEU A 309 12.18 12.10 -12.71
N GLU A 310 11.71 12.27 -13.94
CA GLU A 310 11.01 13.47 -14.40
C GLU A 310 9.62 13.09 -14.91
N SER A 311 8.62 13.90 -14.57
CA SER A 311 7.25 13.78 -15.07
C SER A 311 6.54 15.12 -14.89
N HIS A 312 5.61 15.47 -15.76
CA HIS A 312 4.79 16.69 -15.69
C HIS A 312 3.42 16.44 -16.34
N ASP A 313 2.41 17.22 -15.92
CA ASP A 313 1.11 17.23 -16.61
C ASP A 313 1.21 18.00 -17.93
N GLU A 314 0.32 17.75 -18.88
CA GLU A 314 0.34 18.39 -20.20
C GLU A 314 0.33 19.93 -20.08
N GLY A 315 1.33 20.57 -20.70
CA GLY A 315 1.47 22.03 -20.68
C GLY A 315 2.15 22.61 -19.42
N GLU A 316 2.47 21.78 -18.42
CA GLU A 316 3.25 22.19 -17.25
C GLU A 316 4.77 22.04 -17.48
N PRO A 317 5.63 22.77 -16.75
CA PRO A 317 7.09 22.59 -16.84
C PRO A 317 7.56 21.21 -16.38
N GLU A 318 8.67 20.73 -16.96
CA GLU A 318 9.34 19.50 -16.51
C GLU A 318 9.64 19.54 -15.01
N ASN A 319 9.45 18.41 -14.32
CA ASN A 319 9.64 18.33 -12.88
C ASN A 319 10.45 17.10 -12.46
N GLY A 320 11.69 17.34 -12.02
CA GLY A 320 12.61 16.32 -11.52
C GLY A 320 12.60 16.09 -10.01
N GLY A 321 11.81 16.86 -9.25
CA GLY A 321 11.81 16.85 -7.78
C GLY A 321 10.90 15.79 -7.15
N GLY A 322 10.23 14.96 -7.97
CA GLY A 322 9.31 13.94 -7.48
C GLY A 322 10.00 12.71 -6.87
N MET A 323 11.24 12.42 -7.28
CA MET A 323 12.05 11.38 -6.66
C MET A 323 13.52 11.79 -6.72
N VAL A 324 14.12 12.03 -5.56
CA VAL A 324 15.53 12.42 -5.44
C VAL A 324 16.30 11.45 -4.56
N TYR A 325 17.57 11.26 -4.90
CA TYR A 325 18.50 10.37 -4.22
C TYR A 325 19.72 11.14 -3.73
N ALA A 326 20.21 10.85 -2.54
CA ALA A 326 21.47 11.38 -2.06
C ALA A 326 22.27 10.31 -1.32
N GLU A 327 23.59 10.37 -1.46
CA GLU A 327 24.51 9.58 -0.64
C GLU A 327 24.97 10.44 0.53
N ILE A 328 24.86 9.88 1.74
CA ILE A 328 25.18 10.60 2.98
C ILE A 328 26.04 9.69 3.82
N GLY A 329 27.31 10.07 4.00
CA GLY A 329 28.30 9.21 4.64
C GLY A 329 28.40 7.88 3.88
N ARG A 330 28.05 6.78 4.54
CA ARG A 330 28.05 5.42 3.93
C ARG A 330 26.69 4.94 3.46
N GLY A 331 25.62 5.71 3.72
CA GLY A 331 24.25 5.29 3.45
C GLY A 331 23.58 6.12 2.37
N LYS A 332 22.28 5.87 2.22
CA LYS A 332 21.48 6.35 1.09
C LYS A 332 20.20 6.99 1.60
N TYR A 333 19.87 8.14 1.06
CA TYR A 333 18.62 8.83 1.33
C TYR A 333 17.82 8.91 0.03
N VAL A 334 16.53 8.57 0.11
CA VAL A 334 15.58 8.71 -0.99
C VAL A 334 14.39 9.50 -0.50
N TYR A 335 14.12 10.65 -1.10
CA TYR A 335 12.82 11.30 -0.99
C TYR A 335 12.00 10.94 -2.23
N SER A 336 10.77 10.48 -2.02
CA SER A 336 9.86 10.14 -3.11
C SER A 336 8.45 10.64 -2.81
N SER A 337 7.98 11.56 -3.64
CA SER A 337 6.63 12.11 -3.63
C SER A 337 5.67 11.35 -4.56
N TYR A 338 6.14 10.30 -5.22
CA TYR A 338 5.29 9.41 -6.00
C TYR A 338 4.27 8.66 -5.12
N SER A 339 3.05 8.51 -5.64
CA SER A 339 1.89 7.98 -4.92
C SER A 339 1.90 6.46 -4.76
N TRP A 340 3.01 5.88 -4.29
CA TRP A 340 3.17 4.43 -4.05
C TRP A 340 2.06 3.85 -3.18
N PHE A 341 1.62 4.60 -2.18
CA PHE A 341 0.52 4.25 -1.28
C PHE A 341 -0.82 4.05 -1.99
N ARG A 342 -1.01 4.55 -3.22
CA ARG A 342 -2.17 4.25 -4.07
C ARG A 342 -1.94 3.04 -4.97
N GLN A 343 -0.71 2.91 -5.49
CA GLN A 343 -0.39 1.88 -6.47
C GLN A 343 -0.18 0.50 -5.84
N LEU A 344 0.49 0.44 -4.70
CA LEU A 344 0.80 -0.81 -4.00
C LEU A 344 -0.45 -1.54 -3.49
N PRO A 345 -1.45 -0.88 -2.89
CA PRO A 345 -2.71 -1.55 -2.53
C PRO A 345 -3.53 -2.01 -3.74
N ARG A 346 -3.33 -1.41 -4.91
CA ARG A 346 -3.97 -1.84 -6.16
C ARG A 346 -3.22 -2.95 -6.89
N GLY A 347 -2.06 -3.38 -6.39
CA GLY A 347 -1.32 -4.47 -6.99
C GLY A 347 -0.54 -4.09 -8.25
N VAL A 348 -0.29 -2.79 -8.50
CA VAL A 348 0.40 -2.33 -9.73
C VAL A 348 1.80 -2.94 -9.82
N PRO A 349 2.09 -3.80 -10.83
CA PRO A 349 3.33 -4.59 -10.87
C PRO A 349 4.62 -3.76 -10.78
N GLY A 350 4.70 -2.69 -11.56
CA GLY A 350 5.89 -1.84 -11.61
C GLY A 350 6.13 -1.06 -10.32
N ALA A 351 5.07 -0.66 -9.61
CA ALA A 351 5.19 -0.07 -8.28
C ALA A 351 5.85 -1.03 -7.28
N TYR A 352 5.48 -2.31 -7.30
CA TYR A 352 6.13 -3.33 -6.46
C TYR A 352 7.61 -3.50 -6.81
N ARG A 353 7.97 -3.54 -8.10
CA ARG A 353 9.37 -3.70 -8.55
C ARG A 353 10.23 -2.51 -8.16
N ILE A 354 9.75 -1.28 -8.38
CA ILE A 354 10.48 -0.04 -8.03
C ILE A 354 10.63 0.07 -6.51
N PHE A 355 9.55 -0.17 -5.75
CA PHE A 355 9.61 -0.09 -4.30
C PHE A 355 10.52 -1.17 -3.70
N ALA A 356 10.49 -2.39 -4.24
CA ALA A 356 11.44 -3.45 -3.86
C ALA A 356 12.90 -3.07 -4.12
N ASN A 357 13.18 -2.36 -5.23
CA ASN A 357 14.52 -1.84 -5.50
C ASN A 357 14.96 -0.80 -4.47
N MET A 358 14.09 0.16 -4.13
CA MET A 358 14.39 1.15 -3.08
C MET A 358 14.70 0.48 -1.75
N LEU A 359 13.87 -0.49 -1.32
CA LEU A 359 14.09 -1.25 -0.09
C LEU A 359 15.43 -2.00 -0.10
N SER A 360 15.84 -2.48 -1.27
CA SER A 360 17.03 -3.31 -1.47
C SER A 360 18.34 -2.53 -1.62
N LEU A 361 18.29 -1.19 -1.64
CA LEU A 361 19.45 -0.32 -1.80
C LEU A 361 20.62 -0.61 -0.85
N PRO A 362 20.44 -0.99 0.44
CA PRO A 362 21.56 -1.35 1.30
C PRO A 362 22.40 -2.54 0.79
N LYS A 363 21.80 -3.40 -0.04
CA LYS A 363 22.46 -4.57 -0.63
C LYS A 363 22.92 -4.33 -2.07
N SER A 364 22.64 -3.16 -2.65
CA SER A 364 23.16 -2.83 -3.97
C SER A 364 24.66 -2.52 -3.88
N LYS A 365 25.46 -3.24 -4.69
CA LYS A 365 26.87 -2.91 -4.86
C LYS A 365 26.94 -1.59 -5.60
N VAL A 366 27.59 -0.58 -5.00
CA VAL A 366 28.05 0.58 -5.77
C VAL A 366 29.10 0.03 -6.73
N LYS A 367 28.88 0.20 -8.04
CA LYS A 367 29.84 -0.20 -9.06
C LYS A 367 30.96 0.81 -9.14
#